data_AF-A0A6L3EZ43-F1
#
_entry.id   AF-A0A6L3EZ43-F1
#
_cell.length_a   1.000
_cell.length_b   1.000
_cell.length_c   1.000
_cell.angle_alpha   90.00
_cell.angle_beta   90.00
_cell.angle_gamma   90.00
#
_symmetry.space_group_name_H-M   'P 1'
#
loop_
_entity.id
_entity.type
_entity.pdbx_description
1 polymer ?
#
loop_
_entity_poly.entity_id
_entity_poly.type
_entity_poly.pdbx_seq_one_letter_code
_entity_poly.pdbx_strand_id
1 'polypeptide(L)'
;MQLRPAQAEILKYTNGRLAISAVPGSGKTFTLSLLAAQLIGNGRIDPNAGQQILIVTYLNSSVDTFKARIRRRLDEMGLPDQGFDVRTLHSLSLEIVRSANSSLGDDTGPDVLDETQGNSHLAKAIDDWIALNPDLWHAFL
;
A
#
# COMPACT_ATOMS: atom_id res chain seq x y z
N MET A 1 13.72 6.03 26.07
CA MET A 1 13.62 4.74 25.36
C MET A 1 14.96 4.45 24.69
N GLN A 2 15.56 3.27 24.85
CA GLN A 2 16.87 2.95 24.28
C GLN A 2 16.73 2.17 22.96
N LEU A 3 17.27 2.70 21.87
CA LEU A 3 17.31 2.04 20.57
C LEU A 3 18.47 1.06 20.48
N ARG A 4 18.27 -0.07 19.79
CA ARG A 4 19.39 -0.94 19.43
C ARG A 4 20.28 -0.24 18.39
N PRO A 5 21.59 -0.53 18.32
CA PRO A 5 22.51 0.12 17.39
C PRO A 5 22.03 0.13 15.94
N ALA A 6 21.53 -1.00 15.43
CA ALA A 6 20.99 -1.09 14.07
C ALA A 6 19.77 -0.19 13.84
N GLN A 7 18.91 -0.01 14.86
CA GLN A 7 17.76 0.88 14.77
C GLN A 7 18.19 2.33 14.76
N ALA A 8 19.16 2.70 15.61
CA ALA A 8 19.73 4.04 15.62
C ALA A 8 20.40 4.38 14.27
N GLU A 9 21.05 3.41 13.62
CA GLU A 9 21.64 3.60 12.29
C GLU A 9 20.58 3.86 11.22
N ILE A 10 19.47 3.10 11.24
CA ILE A 10 18.33 3.33 10.33
C ILE A 10 17.76 4.75 10.49
N LEU A 11 17.72 5.29 11.71
CA LEU A 11 17.22 6.65 11.97
C LEU A 11 18.15 7.78 11.49
N LYS A 12 19.37 7.46 11.05
CA LYS A 12 20.26 8.43 10.38
C LYS A 12 19.93 8.58 8.90
N TYR A 13 19.04 7.75 8.36
CA TYR A 13 18.61 7.84 6.97
C TYR A 13 18.00 9.22 6.67
N THR A 14 18.39 9.80 5.54
CA THR A 14 17.93 11.12 5.12
C THR A 14 17.48 11.15 3.66
N ASN A 15 18.17 10.41 2.77
CA ASN A 15 17.85 10.32 1.36
C ASN A 15 18.54 9.09 0.73
N GLY A 16 18.21 8.80 -0.52
CA GLY A 16 18.81 7.75 -1.33
C GLY A 16 18.05 6.44 -1.24
N ARG A 17 18.75 5.32 -1.47
CA ARG A 17 18.17 3.98 -1.32
C ARG A 17 18.74 3.34 -0.08
N LEU A 18 17.88 2.78 0.76
CA LEU A 18 18.26 2.02 1.95
C LEU A 18 17.57 0.66 1.91
N ALA A 19 18.34 -0.40 2.11
CA ALA A 19 17.83 -1.74 2.31
C ALA A 19 18.17 -2.21 3.73
N ILE A 20 17.19 -2.78 4.42
CA ILE A 20 17.34 -3.26 5.79
C ILE A 20 17.09 -4.77 5.79
N SER A 21 18.15 -5.56 6.02
CA SER A 21 17.99 -6.99 6.26
C SER A 21 17.35 -7.21 7.63
N ALA A 22 16.25 -7.95 7.70
CA ALA A 22 15.44 -7.98 8.91
C ALA A 22 14.71 -9.30 9.12
N VAL A 23 15.08 -10.01 10.18
CA VAL A 23 14.41 -11.23 10.67
C VAL A 23 13.02 -10.95 11.30
N PRO A 24 12.12 -11.95 11.40
CA PRO A 24 10.89 -11.82 12.16
C PRO A 24 11.15 -11.30 13.59
N GLY A 25 10.26 -10.47 14.12
CA GLY A 25 10.41 -9.89 15.47
C GLY A 25 11.48 -8.80 15.61
N SER A 26 12.21 -8.44 14.56
CA SER A 26 13.29 -7.45 14.63
C SER A 26 12.85 -6.00 14.86
N GLY A 27 11.59 -5.73 15.17
CA GLY A 27 11.10 -4.37 15.45
C GLY A 27 11.02 -3.44 14.24
N LYS A 28 10.97 -3.97 13.00
CA LYS A 28 10.87 -3.17 11.76
C LYS A 28 9.77 -2.13 11.80
N THR A 29 8.54 -2.54 12.11
CA THR A 29 7.38 -1.65 12.13
C THR A 29 7.59 -0.49 13.10
N PHE A 30 8.21 -0.77 14.26
CA PHE A 30 8.56 0.28 15.22
C PHE A 30 9.58 1.26 14.62
N THR A 31 10.69 0.75 14.09
CA THR A 31 11.78 1.59 13.58
C THR A 31 11.37 2.39 12.35
N LEU A 32 10.62 1.79 11.42
CA LEU A 32 10.14 2.48 10.23
C LEU A 32 9.05 3.52 10.54
N SER A 33 8.16 3.27 11.51
CA SER A 33 7.20 4.28 11.96
C SER A 33 7.90 5.48 12.60
N LEU A 34 8.94 5.21 13.40
CA LEU A 34 9.75 6.25 14.02
C LEU A 34 10.55 7.04 12.96
N LEU A 35 11.12 6.36 11.97
CA LEU A 35 11.81 7.01 10.86
C LEU A 35 10.87 7.93 10.08
N ALA A 36 9.65 7.47 9.75
CA ALA A 36 8.66 8.28 9.05
C ALA A 36 8.32 9.55 9.84
N ALA A 37 7.97 9.43 11.12
CA ALA A 37 7.69 10.59 11.98
C ALA A 37 8.89 11.54 12.09
N GLN A 38 10.12 11.01 12.19
CA GLN A 38 11.33 11.81 12.26
C GLN A 38 11.62 12.55 10.94
N LEU A 39 11.39 11.93 9.78
CA LEU A 39 11.55 12.59 8.49
C LEU A 39 10.54 13.74 8.33
N ILE A 40 9.30 13.55 8.77
CA ILE A 40 8.27 14.60 8.81
C ILE A 40 8.70 15.73 9.74
N GLY A 41 9.02 15.42 11.00
CA GLY A 41 9.37 16.41 12.01
C GLY A 41 10.67 17.17 11.73
N ASN A 42 11.59 16.58 10.97
CA ASN A 42 12.82 17.23 10.53
C ASN A 42 12.65 18.05 9.24
N GLY A 43 11.41 18.22 8.74
CA GLY A 43 11.12 19.01 7.54
C GLY A 43 11.72 18.42 6.25
N ARG A 44 11.86 17.10 6.17
CA ARG A 44 12.32 16.43 4.93
C ARG A 44 11.27 16.41 3.83
N ILE A 45 10.03 16.64 4.22
CA ILE A 45 8.90 16.89 3.33
C ILE A 45 8.17 18.14 3.83
N ASP A 46 7.36 18.75 2.95
CA ASP A 46 6.41 19.80 3.27
C ASP A 46 4.97 19.25 3.22
N PRO A 47 4.40 18.84 4.36
CA PRO A 47 3.02 18.38 4.42
C PRO A 47 1.99 19.43 3.99
N ASN A 48 2.29 20.73 4.11
CA ASN A 48 1.36 21.80 3.72
C ASN A 48 1.31 21.98 2.20
N ALA A 49 2.39 21.64 1.50
CA ALA A 49 2.42 21.50 0.05
C ALA A 49 1.86 20.16 -0.45
N GLY A 50 1.26 19.35 0.43
CA GLY A 50 0.70 18.04 0.08
C GLY A 50 1.74 16.92 -0.07
N GLN A 51 2.99 17.14 0.31
CA GLN A 51 4.00 16.07 0.28
C GLN A 51 3.73 15.06 1.40
N GLN A 52 4.00 13.78 1.12
CA GLN A 52 3.74 12.70 2.05
C GLN A 52 4.83 11.64 1.99
N ILE A 53 5.08 11.00 3.12
CA ILE A 53 5.83 9.74 3.18
C ILE A 53 4.84 8.60 2.92
N LEU A 54 4.98 7.96 1.75
CA LEU A 54 4.19 6.78 1.40
C LEU A 54 4.83 5.51 1.95
N ILE A 55 4.06 4.75 2.72
CA ILE A 55 4.45 3.44 3.25
C ILE A 55 3.56 2.38 2.60
N VAL A 56 4.19 1.44 1.89
CA VAL A 56 3.50 0.34 1.22
C VAL A 56 3.77 -0.96 1.96
N THR A 57 2.72 -1.72 2.24
CA THR A 57 2.80 -3.01 2.93
C THR A 57 1.93 -4.06 2.26
N TYR A 58 1.98 -5.30 2.74
CA TYR A 58 1.18 -6.40 2.17
C TYR A 58 -0.17 -6.57 2.87
N LEU A 59 -0.20 -6.50 4.20
CA LEU A 59 -1.39 -6.80 5.00
C LEU A 59 -2.13 -5.53 5.41
N ASN A 60 -3.47 -5.57 5.35
CA ASN A 60 -4.32 -4.51 5.90
C ASN A 60 -4.05 -4.25 7.39
N SER A 61 -3.85 -5.31 8.19
CA SER A 61 -3.50 -5.16 9.61
C SER A 61 -2.17 -4.42 9.84
N SER A 62 -1.24 -4.50 8.88
CA SER A 62 0.01 -3.74 8.93
C SER A 62 -0.23 -2.25 8.63
N VAL A 63 -1.17 -1.93 7.74
CA VAL A 63 -1.59 -0.54 7.47
C VAL A 63 -2.05 0.13 8.76
N ASP A 64 -2.99 -0.48 9.47
CA ASP A 64 -3.52 0.08 10.72
C ASP A 64 -2.44 0.23 11.79
N THR A 65 -1.56 -0.77 11.89
CA THR A 65 -0.44 -0.75 12.84
C THR A 65 0.53 0.41 12.55
N PHE A 66 0.88 0.65 11.29
CA PHE A 66 1.74 1.76 10.90
C PHE A 66 1.07 3.10 11.16
N LYS A 67 -0.20 3.28 10.73
CA LYS A 67 -0.96 4.52 10.95
C LYS A 67 -1.02 4.88 12.43
N ALA A 68 -1.41 3.93 13.29
CA ALA A 68 -1.50 4.15 14.73
C ALA A 68 -0.14 4.52 15.36
N ARG A 69 0.94 3.89 14.93
CA ARG A 69 2.28 4.16 15.47
C ARG A 69 2.84 5.49 15.03
N ILE A 70 2.66 5.87 13.75
CA ILE A 70 3.14 7.15 13.24
C ILE A 70 2.38 8.29 13.90
N ARG A 71 1.04 8.20 13.98
CA ARG A 71 0.18 9.13 14.73
C ARG A 71 0.68 9.39 16.13
N ARG A 72 0.88 8.32 16.90
CA ARG A 72 1.38 8.42 18.27
C ARG A 72 2.74 9.12 18.33
N ARG A 73 3.63 8.86 17.36
CA ARG A 73 4.95 9.51 17.32
C ARG A 73 4.86 10.99 16.96
N LEU A 74 4.00 11.37 16.02
CA LEU A 74 3.75 12.77 15.68
C LEU A 74 3.16 13.52 16.88
N ASP A 75 2.19 12.91 17.57
CA ASP A 75 1.59 13.47 18.79
C ASP A 75 2.63 13.68 19.91
N GLU A 76 3.47 12.68 20.18
CA GLU A 76 4.59 12.79 21.13
C GLU A 76 5.60 13.90 20.75
N MET A 77 5.68 14.27 19.46
CA MET A 77 6.53 15.34 18.94
C MET A 77 5.81 16.70 18.88
N GLY A 78 4.53 16.77 19.24
CA GLY A 78 3.70 17.98 19.11
C GLY A 78 3.40 18.36 17.66
N LEU A 79 3.40 17.38 16.74
CA LEU A 79 3.16 17.57 15.31
C LEU A 79 1.76 17.09 14.90
N PRO A 80 1.16 17.72 13.87
CA PRO A 80 -0.14 17.30 13.34
C PRO A 80 -0.10 15.91 12.70
N ASP A 81 -1.24 15.21 12.71
CA ASP A 81 -1.44 13.91 12.04
C ASP A 81 -1.56 14.08 10.51
N GLN A 82 -0.48 14.53 9.88
CA GLN A 82 -0.37 14.72 8.43
C GLN A 82 1.05 14.39 7.93
N GLY A 83 1.22 14.34 6.61
CA GLY A 83 2.53 14.12 5.98
C GLY A 83 2.91 12.66 5.79
N PHE A 84 1.97 11.72 5.97
CA PHE A 84 2.18 10.32 5.61
C PHE A 84 0.92 9.68 5.05
N ASP A 85 1.12 8.63 4.28
CA ASP A 85 0.06 7.73 3.83
C ASP A 85 0.55 6.28 3.94
N VAL A 86 -0.36 5.37 4.26
CA VAL A 86 -0.07 3.95 4.41
C VAL A 86 -1.10 3.15 3.68
N ARG A 87 -0.64 2.31 2.74
CA ARG A 87 -1.49 1.51 1.88
C ARG A 87 -0.96 0.09 1.75
N THR A 88 -1.85 -0.81 1.33
CA THR A 88 -1.37 -2.07 0.77
C THR A 88 -0.87 -1.85 -0.65
N LEU A 89 -0.07 -2.79 -1.16
CA LEU A 89 0.32 -2.80 -2.58
C LEU A 89 -0.92 -2.80 -3.49
N HIS A 90 -1.94 -3.60 -3.16
CA HIS A 90 -3.17 -3.65 -3.95
C HIS A 90 -3.96 -2.34 -3.94
N SER A 91 -4.11 -1.71 -2.77
CA SER A 91 -4.81 -0.43 -2.65
C SER A 91 -4.10 0.69 -3.43
N LEU A 92 -2.76 0.69 -3.40
CA LEU A 92 -1.97 1.63 -4.20
C LEU A 92 -2.12 1.37 -5.70
N SER A 93 -2.03 0.10 -6.13
CA SER A 93 -2.21 -0.27 -7.54
C SER A 93 -3.59 0.14 -8.06
N LEU A 94 -4.65 -0.08 -7.28
CA LEU A 94 -6.00 0.32 -7.67
C LEU A 94 -6.13 1.83 -7.85
N GLU A 95 -5.55 2.62 -6.95
CA GLU A 95 -5.52 4.07 -7.08
C GLU A 95 -4.78 4.52 -8.34
N ILE A 96 -3.62 3.91 -8.64
CA ILE A 96 -2.85 4.22 -9.85
C ILE A 96 -3.69 3.96 -11.11
N VAL A 97 -4.39 2.83 -11.18
CA VAL A 97 -5.25 2.50 -12.32
C VAL A 97 -6.42 3.48 -12.44
N ARG A 98 -7.07 3.82 -11.32
CA ARG A 98 -8.16 4.80 -11.32
C ARG A 98 -7.70 6.18 -11.76
N SER A 99 -6.57 6.66 -11.25
CA SER A 99 -6.00 7.95 -11.63
C SER A 99 -5.63 8.02 -13.11
N ALA A 100 -5.11 6.92 -13.66
CA ALA A 100 -4.84 6.82 -15.10
C ALA A 100 -6.13 6.89 -15.94
N ASN A 101 -7.20 6.22 -15.52
CA ASN A 101 -8.49 6.23 -16.23
C ASN A 101 -9.22 7.56 -16.15
N SER A 102 -9.26 8.21 -14.98
CA SER A 102 -9.85 9.56 -14.85
C SER A 102 -9.16 10.57 -15.77
N SER A 103 -7.85 10.41 -16.01
CA SER A 103 -7.10 11.25 -16.96
C SER A 103 -7.51 11.02 -18.42
N LEU A 104 -8.19 9.91 -18.72
CA LEU A 104 -8.70 9.55 -20.04
C LEU A 104 -10.20 9.86 -20.21
N GLY A 105 -10.85 10.47 -19.22
CA GLY A 105 -12.28 10.81 -19.26
C GLY A 105 -13.22 9.66 -18.90
N ASP A 106 -12.69 8.55 -18.38
CA ASP A 106 -13.48 7.47 -17.78
C ASP A 106 -13.42 7.57 -16.25
N ASP A 107 -14.48 8.12 -15.67
CA ASP A 107 -14.58 8.37 -14.23
C ASP A 107 -14.93 7.12 -13.41
N THR A 108 -15.23 5.99 -14.06
CA THR A 108 -15.73 4.81 -13.34
C THR A 108 -14.62 3.91 -12.84
N GLY A 109 -13.50 3.82 -13.56
CA GLY A 109 -12.39 2.94 -13.20
C GLY A 109 -12.82 1.46 -13.07
N PRO A 110 -11.89 0.54 -12.77
CA PRO A 110 -12.26 -0.85 -12.58
C PRO A 110 -12.95 -1.09 -11.23
N ASP A 111 -14.01 -1.88 -11.26
CA ASP A 111 -14.60 -2.49 -10.08
C ASP A 111 -13.74 -3.66 -9.60
N VAL A 112 -13.54 -3.73 -8.29
CA VAL A 112 -12.85 -4.87 -7.68
C VAL A 112 -13.88 -5.95 -7.40
N LEU A 113 -13.82 -7.02 -8.18
CA LEU A 113 -14.63 -8.21 -7.98
C LEU A 113 -14.08 -9.03 -6.82
N ASP A 114 -14.98 -9.54 -5.98
CA ASP A 114 -14.62 -10.61 -5.06
C ASP A 114 -14.47 -11.94 -5.81
N GLU A 115 -13.94 -12.94 -5.11
CA GLU A 115 -13.69 -14.27 -5.68
C GLU A 115 -14.99 -14.96 -6.15
N THR A 116 -16.12 -14.72 -5.48
CA THR A 116 -17.40 -15.32 -5.85
C THR A 116 -17.91 -14.72 -7.16
N GLN A 117 -17.88 -13.39 -7.28
CA GLN A 117 -18.25 -12.69 -8.51
C GLN A 117 -17.29 -13.08 -9.65
N GLY A 118 -15.98 -13.10 -9.39
CA GLY A 118 -14.98 -13.49 -10.38
C GLY A 118 -15.24 -14.89 -10.94
N ASN A 119 -15.50 -15.87 -10.07
CA ASN A 119 -15.83 -17.22 -10.48
C ASN A 119 -17.16 -17.31 -11.25
N SER A 120 -18.18 -16.57 -10.82
CA SER A 120 -19.47 -16.53 -11.51
C SER A 120 -19.35 -15.95 -12.92
N HIS A 121 -18.63 -14.84 -13.08
CA HIS A 121 -18.39 -14.22 -14.38
C HIS A 121 -17.56 -15.12 -15.29
N LEU A 122 -16.53 -15.79 -14.76
CA LEU A 122 -15.72 -16.72 -15.53
C LEU A 122 -16.53 -17.92 -16.01
N ALA A 123 -17.32 -18.55 -15.13
CA ALA A 123 -18.20 -19.66 -15.50
C ALA A 123 -19.18 -19.24 -16.59
N LYS A 124 -19.83 -18.07 -16.43
CA LYS A 124 -20.72 -17.53 -17.45
C LYS A 124 -20.02 -17.30 -18.79
N ALA A 125 -18.82 -16.73 -18.80
CA ALA A 125 -18.07 -16.51 -20.03
C ALA A 125 -17.72 -17.82 -20.74
N ILE A 126 -17.40 -18.88 -19.97
CA ILE A 126 -17.15 -20.22 -20.49
C ILE A 126 -18.44 -20.82 -21.08
N ASP A 127 -19.55 -20.77 -20.35
CA ASP A 127 -20.85 -21.29 -20.80
C ASP A 127 -21.33 -20.59 -22.08
N ASP A 128 -21.24 -19.26 -22.11
CA ASP A 128 -21.58 -18.44 -23.28
C ASP A 128 -20.68 -18.80 -24.47
N TRP A 129 -19.38 -19.05 -24.25
CA TRP A 129 -18.47 -19.50 -25.31
C TRP A 129 -18.82 -20.90 -25.83
N ILE A 130 -19.12 -21.86 -24.95
CA ILE A 130 -19.52 -23.23 -25.34
C ILE A 130 -20.80 -23.18 -26.18
N ALA A 131 -21.80 -22.41 -25.76
CA ALA A 131 -23.06 -22.25 -26.47
C ALA A 131 -22.88 -21.66 -27.88
N LEU A 132 -21.92 -20.75 -28.06
CA LEU A 132 -21.58 -20.14 -29.35
C LEU A 132 -20.71 -21.02 -30.24
N ASN A 133 -20.05 -22.05 -29.68
CA ASN A 133 -19.07 -22.89 -30.39
C ASN A 133 -19.34 -24.40 -30.21
N PRO A 134 -20.57 -24.91 -30.46
CA PRO A 134 -20.93 -26.28 -30.14
C PRO A 134 -20.09 -27.31 -30.90
N ASP A 135 -19.79 -27.11 -32.19
CA ASP A 135 -19.02 -28.08 -32.98
C ASP A 135 -17.58 -28.22 -32.49
N LEU A 136 -16.94 -27.09 -32.14
CA LEU A 136 -15.59 -27.07 -31.57
C LEU A 136 -15.56 -27.74 -30.19
N TRP A 137 -16.59 -27.51 -29.37
CA TRP A 137 -16.71 -28.14 -28.07
C TRP A 137 -16.92 -29.65 -28.17
N HIS A 138 -17.82 -30.12 -29.04
CA HIS A 138 -18.04 -31.55 -29.25
C HIS A 138 -16.82 -32.27 -29.83
N ALA A 139 -16.01 -31.61 -30.66
CA ALA A 139 -14.78 -32.17 -31.19
C ALA A 139 -13.65 -32.28 -30.14
N PHE A 140 -13.74 -31.52 -29.05
CA PHE A 140 -12.79 -31.57 -27.93
C PHE A 140 -13.12 -32.68 -26.92
N LEU A 141 -14.41 -32.99 -26.73
CA LEU A 141 -14.91 -34.05 -25.84
C LEU A 141 -14.52 -35.46 -26.33
#